data_AF-A0A485KHG9-F1
#
_entry.id   AF-A0A485KHG9-F1
#
_cell.length_a   1.000
_cell.length_b   1.000
_cell.length_c   1.000
_cell.angle_alpha   90.00
_cell.angle_beta   90.00
_cell.angle_gamma   90.00
#
_symmetry.space_group_name_H-M   'P 1'
#
loop_
_entity.id
_entity.type
_entity.pdbx_description
1 polymer ?
#
loop_
_entity_poly.entity_id
_entity_poly.type
_entity_poly.pdbx_seq_one_letter_code
_entity_poly.pdbx_strand_id
1 'polypeptide(L)'
;MTFVGSVVGAVLGLNTKLLSNTLQKVPLMRHPWEHLALIGAGAILGNVVTNNAETDKEEVAQLRAFLGRAEERQVVPTESN
;
A
#
# COMPACT_ATOMS: atom_id res chain seq x y z
N MET A 1 5.17 7.10 8.61
CA MET A 1 3.85 7.68 8.29
C MET A 1 3.98 8.63 7.11
N THR A 2 3.57 8.22 5.91
CA THR A 2 3.58 9.08 4.74
C THR A 2 2.28 9.87 4.66
N PHE A 3 2.37 11.21 4.78
CA PHE A 3 1.23 12.11 4.54
C PHE A 3 0.58 11.87 3.17
N VAL A 4 1.38 11.44 2.19
CA VAL A 4 0.92 11.08 0.85
C VAL A 4 0.00 9.86 0.87
N GLY A 5 0.30 8.82 1.66
CA GLY A 5 -0.49 7.59 1.73
C GLY A 5 -1.90 7.85 2.28
N SER A 6 -2.02 8.67 3.32
CA SER A 6 -3.32 9.05 3.89
C SER A 6 -4.13 9.96 2.96
N VAL A 7 -3.49 10.91 2.25
CA VAL A 7 -4.18 11.77 1.28
C VAL A 7 -4.68 10.96 0.08
N VAL A 8 -3.87 10.05 -0.45
CA VAL A 8 -4.28 9.17 -1.57
C VAL A 8 -5.44 8.27 -1.14
N GLY A 9 -5.36 7.68 0.05
CA GLY A 9 -6.43 6.87 0.62
C GLY A 9 -7.74 7.67 0.83
N ALA A 10 -7.65 8.89 1.33
CA ALA A 10 -8.79 9.80 1.51
C ALA A 10 -9.47 10.15 0.18
N VAL A 11 -8.68 10.47 -0.86
CA VAL A 11 -9.20 10.79 -2.20
C VAL A 11 -9.83 9.57 -2.86
N LEU A 12 -9.29 8.37 -2.65
CA LEU A 12 -9.89 7.11 -3.10
C LEU A 12 -11.24 6.84 -2.43
N GLY A 13 -11.33 7.07 -1.12
CA GLY A 13 -12.58 6.95 -0.36
C GLY A 13 -13.66 7.93 -0.85
N LEU A 14 -13.28 9.18 -1.11
CA LEU A 14 -14.16 10.20 -1.68
C LEU A 14 -14.61 9.83 -3.10
N ASN A 15 -13.69 9.42 -3.98
CA ASN A 15 -14.01 9.00 -5.35
C ASN A 15 -14.95 7.80 -5.38
N THR A 16 -14.78 6.84 -4.47
CA THR A 16 -15.63 5.64 -4.38
C THR A 16 -17.09 6.02 -4.13
N LYS A 17 -17.35 6.99 -3.24
CA LYS A 17 -18.72 7.48 -2.99
C LYS A 17 -19.25 8.37 -4.09
N LEU A 18 -18.39 9.19 -4.72
CA LEU A 18 -18.78 9.99 -5.87
C LEU A 18 -19.22 9.10 -7.04
N LEU A 19 -18.46 8.06 -7.35
CA LEU A 19 -18.80 7.05 -8.37
C LEU A 19 -20.11 6.32 -8.04
N SER A 20 -20.33 5.97 -6.77
CA SER A 20 -21.58 5.33 -6.35
C SER A 20 -22.80 6.24 -6.56
N ASN A 21 -22.69 7.53 -6.21
CA ASN A 21 -23.78 8.49 -6.38
C ASN A 21 -24.03 8.86 -7.85
N THR A 22 -22.99 8.95 -8.68
CA THR A 22 -23.14 9.21 -10.12
C THR A 22 -23.81 8.04 -10.85
N LEU A 23 -23.46 6.80 -10.50
CA LEU A 23 -24.09 5.60 -11.06
C LEU A 23 -25.59 5.51 -10.72
N GLN A 24 -26.00 6.00 -9.55
CA GLN A 24 -27.41 6.03 -9.15
C GLN A 24 -28.19 7.22 -9.71
N LYS A 25 -27.53 8.16 -10.41
CA LYS A 25 -28.11 9.46 -10.83
C LYS A 25 -28.74 10.25 -9.66
N VAL A 26 -28.23 10.07 -8.45
CA VAL A 26 -28.72 10.75 -7.22
C VAL A 26 -27.83 11.98 -6.96
N PRO A 27 -28.37 13.09 -6.40
CA PRO A 27 -27.57 14.25 -6.05
C PRO A 27 -26.33 13.89 -5.22
N LEU A 28 -25.17 14.36 -5.68
CA LEU A 28 -23.82 13.97 -5.21
C LEU A 28 -23.63 14.04 -3.68
N MET A 29 -24.37 14.91 -2.99
CA MET A 29 -24.17 15.25 -1.59
C MET A 29 -25.39 14.94 -0.71
N ARG A 30 -26.20 13.93 -1.06
CA ARG A 30 -27.41 13.61 -0.26
C ARG A 30 -27.08 13.23 1.19
N HIS A 31 -25.94 12.57 1.44
CA HIS A 31 -25.44 12.24 2.79
C HIS A 31 -23.96 12.64 2.96
N PRO A 32 -23.65 13.88 3.36
CA PRO A 32 -22.28 14.39 3.46
C PRO A 32 -21.44 13.67 4.54
N TRP A 33 -22.09 13.15 5.57
CA TRP A 33 -21.43 12.38 6.63
C TRP A 33 -20.85 11.04 6.15
N GLU A 34 -21.46 10.43 5.14
CA GLU A 34 -20.92 9.20 4.55
C GLU A 34 -19.61 9.45 3.79
N HIS A 35 -19.47 10.62 3.17
CA HIS A 35 -18.24 11.03 2.50
C HIS A 35 -17.12 11.21 3.53
N LEU A 36 -17.41 11.87 4.66
CA LEU A 36 -16.47 12.03 5.78
C LEU A 36 -16.04 10.67 6.38
N ALA A 37 -16.98 9.75 6.55
CA ALA A 37 -16.68 8.41 7.06
C ALA A 37 -15.73 7.65 6.11
N LEU A 38 -15.95 7.73 4.79
CA LEU A 38 -15.11 7.05 3.80
C LEU A 38 -13.79 7.74 3.51
N ILE A 39 -13.72 9.07 3.61
CA ILE A 39 -12.46 9.81 3.63
C ILE A 39 -11.62 9.37 4.83
N GLY A 40 -12.22 9.30 6.03
CA GLY A 40 -11.55 8.85 7.24
C GLY A 40 -11.08 7.41 7.15
N ALA A 41 -11.95 6.50 6.72
CA ALA A 41 -11.59 5.09 6.52
C ALA A 41 -10.51 4.92 5.43
N GLY A 42 -10.63 5.65 4.33
CA GLY A 42 -9.65 5.67 3.25
C GLY A 42 -8.28 6.17 3.70
N ALA A 43 -8.22 7.23 4.52
CA ALA A 43 -6.97 7.76 5.04
C ALA A 43 -6.23 6.76 5.95
N ILE A 44 -6.96 6.04 6.80
CA ILE A 44 -6.40 5.00 7.67
C ILE A 44 -5.87 3.84 6.81
N LEU A 45 -6.67 3.36 5.86
CA LEU A 45 -6.28 2.28 4.94
C LEU A 45 -5.06 2.66 4.11
N GLY A 46 -5.00 3.87 3.57
CA GLY A 46 -3.85 4.35 2.80
C GLY A 46 -2.56 4.41 3.62
N ASN A 47 -2.67 4.72 4.92
CA ASN A 47 -1.52 4.69 5.83
C ASN A 47 -1.03 3.25 6.06
N VAL A 48 -1.95 2.32 6.36
CA VAL A 48 -1.62 0.89 6.58
C VAL A 48 -0.97 0.28 5.34
N VAL A 49 -1.54 0.52 4.15
CA VAL A 49 -1.00 -0.02 2.89
C VAL A 49 0.41 0.50 2.62
N THR A 50 0.65 1.79 2.85
CA THR A 50 1.98 2.36 2.60
C THR A 50 3.02 1.83 3.58
N ASN A 51 2.63 1.64 4.85
CA ASN A 51 3.51 1.07 5.86
C ASN A 51 3.89 -0.38 5.54
N ASN A 52 2.92 -1.20 5.13
CA ASN A 52 3.18 -2.59 4.73
C ASN A 52 4.09 -2.66 3.50
N ALA A 53 3.86 -1.80 2.51
CA ALA A 53 4.69 -1.76 1.31
C ALA A 53 6.14 -1.33 1.57
N GLU A 54 6.40 -0.61 2.66
CA GLU A 54 7.75 -0.24 3.10
C GLU A 54 8.44 -1.44 3.76
N THR A 55 7.75 -2.13 4.68
CA THR A 55 8.21 -3.39 5.28
C THR A 55 8.51 -4.47 4.25
N ASP A 56 7.62 -4.67 3.27
CA ASP A 56 7.79 -5.70 2.23
C ASP A 56 9.08 -5.47 1.41
N LYS A 57 9.44 -4.20 1.16
CA LYS A 57 10.68 -3.86 0.45
C LYS A 57 11.91 -4.16 1.29
N GLU A 58 11.85 -3.89 2.59
CA GLU A 58 12.93 -4.19 3.52
C GLU A 58 13.14 -5.71 3.65
N GLU A 59 12.06 -6.49 3.78
CA GLU A 59 12.14 -7.95 3.83
C GLU A 59 12.72 -8.53 2.53
N VAL A 60 12.26 -8.06 1.37
CA VAL A 60 12.83 -8.48 0.07
C VAL A 60 14.31 -8.09 -0.05
N ALA A 61 14.70 -6.91 0.43
CA ALA A 61 16.11 -6.48 0.43
C ALA A 61 16.97 -7.37 1.34
N GLN A 62 16.48 -7.74 2.51
CA GLN A 62 17.16 -8.66 3.43
C GLN A 62 17.29 -10.07 2.83
N LEU A 63 16.24 -10.58 2.20
CA LEU A 63 16.27 -11.88 1.51
C LEU A 63 17.29 -11.87 0.36
N ARG A 64 17.34 -10.81 -0.45
CA ARG A 64 18.35 -10.65 -1.50
C ARG A 64 19.77 -10.62 -0.93
N ALA A 65 20.00 -9.90 0.16
CA ALA A 65 21.30 -9.85 0.82
C ALA A 65 21.70 -11.21 1.41
N PHE A 66 20.75 -11.95 1.99
CA PHE A 66 20.98 -13.29 2.51
C PHE A 66 21.32 -14.29 1.39
N LEU A 67 20.57 -14.25 0.27
CA LEU A 67 20.81 -15.10 -0.89
C LEU A 67 22.16 -14.81 -1.55
N GLY A 68 22.54 -13.54 -1.76
CA GLY A 68 23.85 -13.19 -2.31
C GLY A 68 25.01 -13.74 -1.45
N ARG A 69 24.85 -13.69 -0.11
CA ARG A 69 25.82 -14.27 0.83
C ARG A 69 25.82 -15.80 0.83
N ALA A 70 24.70 -16.43 0.52
CA ALA A 70 24.59 -17.89 0.39
C ALA A 70 25.23 -18.39 -0.90
N GLU A 71 25.10 -17.64 -1.99
CA GLU A 71 25.74 -17.91 -3.28
C GLU A 71 27.27 -17.80 -3.14
N GLU A 72 27.79 -16.78 -2.47
CA GLU A 72 29.21 -16.64 -2.12
C GLU A 72 29.75 -17.80 -1.26
N ARG A 73 28.92 -18.43 -0.41
CA ARG A 73 29.29 -19.64 0.35
C ARG A 73 29.26 -20.91 -0.50
N GLN A 74 28.52 -20.94 -1.60
CA GLN A 74 28.51 -22.06 -2.55
C GLN A 74 29.67 -22.02 -3.53
N VAL A 75 30.30 -20.85 -3.75
CA VAL A 75 31.60 -20.74 -4.44
C VAL A 75 32.75 -21.15 -3.50
N VAL A 76 32.62 -22.30 -2.82
CA VAL A 76 33.78 -23.05 -2.33
C VAL A 76 34.21 -23.92 -3.50
N PRO A 77 35.47 -23.85 -3.97
CA PRO A 77 35.89 -24.57 -5.16
C PRO A 77 35.73 -26.09 -4.94
N THR A 78 34.70 -26.67 -5.55
CA THR A 78 34.62 -28.12 -5.80
C THR A 78 35.45 -28.48 -7.02
N GLU A 79 36.68 -27.99 -7.10
CA GLU A 79 37.67 -28.41 -8.09
C GLU A 79 39.05 -28.56 -7.43
N SER A 80 39.37 -29.76 -6.99
CA SER A 80 40.71 -30.35 -7.10
C SER A 80 40.64 -31.85 -6.83
N ASN A 81 40.52 -32.60 -7.92
CA ASN A 81 41.00 -33.97 -8.05
C ASN A 81 42.53 -33.93 -8.21
#